data_AF-T1AQ88-F1
#
_entry.id   AF-T1AQ88-F1
#
_cell.length_a   1.000
_cell.length_b   1.000
_cell.length_c   1.000
_cell.angle_alpha   90.00
_cell.angle_beta   90.00
_cell.angle_gamma   90.00
#
_symmetry.space_group_name_H-M   'P 1'
#
loop_
_entity.id
_entity.type
_entity.pdbx_description
1 polymer ?
#
loop_
_entity_poly.entity_id
_entity_poly.type
_entity_poly.pdbx_seq_one_letter_code
_entity_poly.pdbx_strand_id
1 'polypeptide(L)'
;MPLRCLGAGAVGLFADVLIDNMNPGKAVEALGAPIDVDVSRMEPGQLLLVEWKKKPVWILKREDWMLNTLAEPSLLRRLKDPHSKQNQQPAQAYVNGNYRALRPDMFVAVALCTHMQCIPDYRPAPHTVTPWWPGGFLCPCHGSMYDFSARVLEGSPAPLNIPIPPYYWKTATVVTIGEANKSGIDKNWTPEIW
;
A
#
# COMPACT_ATOMS: atom_id res chain seq x y z
N MET A 1 -10.07 -64.17 4.18
CA MET A 1 -10.90 -62.98 4.47
C MET A 1 -10.03 -61.75 4.24
N PRO A 2 -10.05 -61.09 3.07
CA PRO A 2 -9.23 -59.90 2.85
C PRO A 2 -9.94 -58.67 3.42
N LEU A 3 -9.37 -58.09 4.47
CA LEU A 3 -9.81 -56.82 5.04
C LEU A 3 -9.41 -55.70 4.05
N ARG A 4 -10.38 -55.18 3.29
CA ARG A 4 -10.18 -53.97 2.48
C ARG A 4 -10.27 -52.76 3.40
N CYS A 5 -9.13 -52.09 3.64
CA CYS A 5 -9.12 -50.74 4.23
C CYS A 5 -9.73 -49.73 3.24
N LEU A 6 -11.04 -49.49 3.36
CA LEU A 6 -11.76 -48.37 2.76
C LEU A 6 -11.67 -47.16 3.70
N GLY A 7 -10.45 -46.62 3.91
CA GLY A 7 -10.24 -45.54 4.89
C GLY A 7 -9.65 -44.25 4.31
N ALA A 8 -8.87 -44.34 3.22
CA ALA A 8 -8.12 -43.19 2.72
C ALA A 8 -8.94 -42.21 1.87
N GLY A 9 -10.01 -42.67 1.22
CA GLY A 9 -10.80 -41.84 0.29
C GLY A 9 -11.77 -40.87 0.98
N ALA A 10 -12.40 -41.28 2.08
CA ALA A 10 -13.39 -40.45 2.77
C ALA A 10 -12.74 -39.30 3.56
N VAL A 11 -11.58 -39.52 4.18
CA VAL A 11 -10.85 -38.49 4.95
C VAL A 11 -10.31 -37.39 4.04
N GLY A 12 -9.84 -37.73 2.83
CA GLY A 12 -9.41 -36.73 1.83
C GLY A 12 -10.56 -35.83 1.36
N LEU A 13 -11.74 -36.39 1.12
CA LEU A 13 -12.92 -35.63 0.68
C LEU A 13 -13.41 -34.59 1.69
N PHE A 14 -13.27 -34.84 3.00
CA PHE A 14 -13.61 -33.84 4.03
C PHE A 14 -12.51 -32.79 4.24
N ALA A 15 -11.25 -33.14 3.99
CA ALA A 15 -10.13 -32.20 4.08
C ALA A 15 -10.26 -31.11 3.00
N ASP A 16 -10.54 -31.48 1.76
CA ASP A 16 -10.68 -30.52 0.66
C ASP A 16 -11.86 -29.55 0.90
N VAL A 17 -13.01 -30.05 1.35
CA VAL A 17 -14.18 -29.22 1.68
C VAL A 17 -13.91 -28.28 2.87
N LEU A 18 -13.15 -28.74 3.86
CA LEU A 18 -12.77 -27.90 5.00
C LEU A 18 -11.77 -26.82 4.57
N ILE A 19 -10.80 -27.15 3.73
CA ILE A 19 -9.83 -26.21 3.15
C ILE A 19 -10.55 -25.16 2.31
N ASP A 20 -11.48 -25.59 1.46
CA ASP A 20 -12.29 -24.67 0.63
C ASP A 20 -13.19 -23.77 1.48
N ASN A 21 -13.70 -24.25 2.62
CA ASN A 21 -14.46 -23.43 3.55
C ASN A 21 -13.59 -22.42 4.34
N MET A 22 -12.27 -22.62 4.37
CA MET A 22 -11.31 -21.67 4.92
C MET A 22 -10.80 -20.66 3.87
N ASN A 23 -10.98 -20.96 2.58
CA ASN A 23 -10.62 -20.06 1.48
C ASN A 23 -11.64 -18.91 1.34
N PRO A 24 -11.24 -17.76 0.77
CA PRO A 24 -12.15 -16.63 0.56
C PRO A 24 -13.32 -17.01 -0.37
N GLY A 25 -14.56 -16.78 0.08
CA GLY A 25 -15.75 -16.99 -0.75
C GLY A 25 -15.96 -15.89 -1.82
N LYS A 26 -16.82 -16.13 -2.81
CA LYS A 26 -17.11 -15.22 -3.94
C LYS A 26 -17.54 -13.80 -3.54
N ALA A 27 -18.16 -13.63 -2.37
CA ALA A 27 -18.50 -12.30 -1.84
C ALA A 27 -17.27 -11.47 -1.47
N VAL A 28 -16.14 -12.12 -1.17
CA VAL A 28 -14.84 -11.47 -0.90
C VAL A 28 -14.19 -10.98 -2.19
N GLU A 29 -14.33 -11.73 -3.30
CA GLU A 29 -13.83 -11.32 -4.62
C GLU A 29 -14.57 -10.09 -5.17
N ALA A 30 -15.89 -9.99 -4.91
CA ALA A 30 -16.70 -8.85 -5.33
C ALA A 30 -16.35 -7.53 -4.63
N LEU A 31 -15.68 -7.56 -3.48
CA LEU A 31 -15.21 -6.36 -2.75
C LEU A 31 -13.96 -5.72 -3.39
N GLY A 32 -13.47 -6.28 -4.51
CA GLY A 32 -12.37 -5.75 -5.30
C GLY A 32 -12.69 -4.64 -6.28
N ALA A 33 -13.95 -4.20 -6.36
CA ALA A 33 -14.36 -3.16 -7.30
C ALA A 33 -13.58 -1.85 -7.09
N PRO A 34 -13.25 -1.12 -8.17
CA PRO A 34 -12.64 0.19 -8.06
C PRO A 34 -13.56 1.18 -7.35
N ILE A 35 -12.97 2.15 -6.66
CA ILE A 35 -13.68 3.23 -5.96
C ILE A 35 -13.29 4.59 -6.54
N ASP A 36 -14.24 5.51 -6.60
CA ASP A 36 -14.00 6.91 -6.97
C ASP A 36 -13.96 7.76 -5.69
N VAL A 37 -12.90 8.58 -5.55
CA VAL A 37 -12.72 9.48 -4.40
C VAL A 37 -12.54 10.91 -4.91
N ASP A 38 -13.42 11.81 -4.47
CA ASP A 38 -13.29 13.25 -4.73
C ASP A 38 -12.38 13.91 -3.69
N VAL A 39 -11.30 14.52 -4.17
CA VAL A 39 -10.28 15.21 -3.38
C VAL A 39 -10.36 16.73 -3.53
N SER A 40 -11.42 17.25 -4.15
CA SER A 40 -11.62 18.69 -4.43
C SER A 40 -11.50 19.59 -3.19
N ARG A 41 -11.86 19.06 -2.01
CA ARG A 41 -11.87 19.78 -0.73
C ARG A 41 -10.64 19.52 0.15
N MET A 42 -9.65 18.77 -0.34
CA MET A 42 -8.43 18.52 0.42
C MET A 42 -7.55 19.75 0.47
N GLU A 43 -7.11 20.13 1.66
CA GLU A 43 -6.11 21.17 1.86
C GLU A 43 -4.67 20.61 1.74
N PRO A 44 -3.67 21.43 1.38
CA PRO A 44 -2.27 21.02 1.42
C PRO A 44 -1.89 20.48 2.82
N GLY A 45 -1.12 19.38 2.85
CA GLY A 45 -0.73 18.66 4.06
C GLY A 45 -1.81 17.72 4.61
N GLN A 46 -3.02 17.73 4.04
CA GLN A 46 -4.09 16.85 4.52
C GLN A 46 -3.92 15.42 4.02
N LEU A 47 -4.07 14.48 4.94
CA LEU A 47 -4.16 13.05 4.67
C LEU A 47 -5.63 12.59 4.76
N LEU A 48 -6.11 11.96 3.69
CA LEU A 48 -7.40 11.27 3.65
C LEU A 48 -7.17 9.76 3.74
N LEU A 49 -8.02 9.08 4.52
CA LEU A 49 -8.03 7.63 4.66
C LEU A 49 -9.34 7.09 4.05
N VAL A 50 -9.20 6.23 3.05
CA VAL A 50 -10.34 5.53 2.41
C VAL A 50 -10.15 4.03 2.50
N GLU A 51 -11.21 3.27 2.24
CA GLU A 51 -11.16 1.80 2.23
C GLU A 51 -11.31 1.26 0.80
N TRP A 52 -10.38 0.41 0.37
CA TRP A 52 -10.48 -0.36 -0.87
C TRP A 52 -10.06 -1.81 -0.59
N LYS A 53 -10.84 -2.80 -1.06
CA LYS A 53 -10.61 -4.23 -0.75
C LYS A 53 -10.54 -4.53 0.77
N LYS A 54 -11.30 -3.81 1.60
CA LYS A 54 -11.21 -3.86 3.08
C LYS A 54 -9.83 -3.50 3.64
N LYS A 55 -8.99 -2.86 2.84
CA LYS A 55 -7.68 -2.36 3.24
C LYS A 55 -7.71 -0.83 3.24
N PRO A 56 -7.03 -0.20 4.20
CA PRO A 56 -6.94 1.25 4.25
C PRO A 56 -6.01 1.74 3.12
N VAL A 57 -6.38 2.84 2.47
CA VAL A 57 -5.59 3.52 1.44
C VAL A 57 -5.50 5.00 1.81
N TRP A 58 -4.28 5.52 1.79
CA TRP A 58 -4.01 6.94 1.96
C TRP A 58 -4.15 7.67 0.65
N ILE A 59 -4.66 8.90 0.75
CA ILE A 59 -4.48 9.95 -0.24
C ILE A 59 -3.92 11.17 0.50
N LEU A 60 -2.68 11.56 0.21
CA LEU A 60 -2.00 12.71 0.81
C LEU A 60 -1.87 13.82 -0.24
N LYS A 61 -2.39 15.00 0.06
CA LYS A 61 -2.10 16.22 -0.70
C LYS A 61 -0.82 16.84 -0.13
N ARG A 62 0.29 16.66 -0.82
CA ARG A 62 1.62 17.08 -0.37
C ARG A 62 1.81 18.58 -0.52
N GLU A 63 2.51 19.16 0.43
CA GLU A 63 2.98 20.55 0.35
C GLU A 63 4.32 20.62 -0.39
N ASP A 64 4.64 21.80 -0.92
CA ASP A 64 5.87 22.01 -1.70
C ASP A 64 7.13 21.64 -0.91
N TRP A 65 7.16 21.94 0.40
CA TRP A 65 8.30 21.58 1.24
C TRP A 65 8.46 20.06 1.37
N MET A 66 7.37 19.29 1.41
CA MET A 66 7.43 17.82 1.42
C MET A 66 8.04 17.30 0.12
N LEU A 67 7.68 17.90 -1.02
CA LEU A 67 8.23 17.53 -2.33
C LEU A 67 9.73 17.83 -2.42
N ASN A 68 10.14 19.02 -1.95
CA ASN A 68 11.54 19.40 -1.91
C ASN A 68 12.35 18.43 -1.04
N THR A 69 11.85 18.12 0.15
CA THR A 69 12.46 17.15 1.07
C THR A 69 12.62 15.76 0.43
N LEU A 70 11.62 15.27 -0.32
CA LEU A 70 11.70 13.97 -1.00
C LEU A 70 12.81 13.89 -2.05
N ALA A 71 13.25 15.03 -2.58
CA ALA A 71 14.34 15.14 -3.54
C ALA A 71 15.72 15.34 -2.91
N GLU A 72 15.80 15.54 -1.59
CA GLU A 72 17.08 15.82 -0.92
C GLU A 72 18.03 14.61 -0.93
N PRO A 73 19.28 14.76 -1.41
CA PRO A 73 20.25 13.66 -1.41
C PRO A 73 20.55 13.08 -0.02
N SER A 74 20.46 13.91 1.02
CA SER A 74 20.60 13.52 2.43
C SER A 74 19.55 12.50 2.85
N LEU A 75 18.30 12.68 2.44
CA LEU A 75 17.20 11.75 2.70
C LEU A 75 17.38 10.48 1.86
N LEU A 76 17.70 10.61 0.57
CA LEU A 76 17.82 9.46 -0.35
C LEU A 76 18.84 8.42 0.14
N ARG A 77 19.95 8.87 0.75
CA ARG A 77 20.97 7.97 1.33
C ARG A 77 20.52 7.24 2.59
N ARG A 78 19.37 7.60 3.16
CA ARG A 78 18.80 7.00 4.38
C ARG A 78 17.63 6.06 4.07
N LEU A 79 17.30 5.88 2.79
CA LEU A 79 16.25 4.96 2.36
C LEU A 79 16.83 3.55 2.21
N LYS A 80 16.10 2.55 2.66
CA LYS A 80 16.45 1.14 2.45
C LYS A 80 16.24 0.73 0.99
N ASP A 81 15.19 1.24 0.37
CA ASP A 81 14.81 0.95 -1.00
C ASP A 81 14.46 2.26 -1.74
N PRO A 82 15.47 3.07 -2.13
CA PRO A 82 15.24 4.40 -2.73
C PRO A 82 14.56 4.33 -4.11
N HIS A 83 14.68 3.21 -4.81
CA HIS A 83 14.21 3.06 -6.19
C HIS A 83 12.91 2.25 -6.32
N SER A 84 12.41 1.69 -5.22
CA SER A 84 11.17 0.89 -5.18
C SER A 84 11.08 -0.17 -6.27
N LYS A 85 12.16 -0.94 -6.47
CA LYS A 85 12.28 -1.96 -7.55
C LYS A 85 11.64 -3.32 -7.20
N GLN A 86 10.90 -3.38 -6.10
CA GLN A 86 10.30 -4.60 -5.58
C GLN A 86 9.04 -4.95 -6.37
N ASN A 87 8.79 -6.25 -6.60
CA ASN A 87 7.69 -6.74 -7.44
C ASN A 87 6.29 -6.35 -6.95
N GLN A 88 6.13 -6.08 -5.65
CA GLN A 88 4.88 -5.59 -5.08
C GLN A 88 4.44 -4.20 -5.57
N GLN A 89 5.27 -3.48 -6.33
CA GLN A 89 4.86 -2.21 -6.93
C GLN A 89 4.06 -2.43 -8.21
N PRO A 90 3.08 -1.57 -8.52
CA PRO A 90 2.39 -1.62 -9.81
C PRO A 90 3.34 -1.14 -10.93
N ALA A 91 2.81 -0.96 -12.14
CA ALA A 91 3.59 -0.54 -13.31
C ALA A 91 4.56 0.63 -13.04
N GLN A 92 5.65 0.69 -13.79
CA GLN A 92 6.73 1.70 -13.65
C GLN A 92 6.23 3.16 -13.65
N ALA A 93 5.06 3.43 -14.23
CA ALA A 93 4.43 4.75 -14.22
C ALA A 93 4.20 5.32 -12.81
N TYR A 94 3.94 4.46 -11.80
CA TYR A 94 3.73 4.89 -10.41
C TYR A 94 5.03 5.04 -9.62
N VAL A 95 6.10 4.34 -10.03
CA VAL A 95 7.43 4.39 -9.42
C VAL A 95 8.34 5.27 -10.28
N ASN A 96 8.06 6.57 -10.26
CA ASN A 96 8.65 7.58 -11.15
C ASN A 96 9.62 8.51 -10.41
N GLY A 97 10.71 7.93 -9.90
CA GLY A 97 11.71 8.67 -9.13
C GLY A 97 11.28 8.85 -7.68
N ASN A 98 11.45 10.05 -7.13
CA ASN A 98 11.33 10.27 -5.69
C ASN A 98 9.90 10.36 -5.18
N TYR A 99 8.95 10.75 -6.03
CA TYR A 99 7.59 11.09 -5.60
C TYR A 99 6.68 9.88 -5.49
N ARG A 100 6.96 8.82 -6.25
CA ARG A 100 6.17 7.59 -6.34
C ARG A 100 4.67 7.88 -6.48
N ALA A 101 4.30 8.63 -7.51
CA ALA A 101 2.92 9.03 -7.75
C ALA A 101 2.73 9.49 -9.20
N LEU A 102 1.55 9.28 -9.78
CA LEU A 102 1.20 9.82 -11.10
C LEU A 102 1.23 11.37 -11.11
N ARG A 103 0.97 11.98 -9.95
CA ARG A 103 1.03 13.42 -9.70
C ARG A 103 1.90 13.70 -8.49
N PRO A 104 2.96 14.52 -8.58
CA PRO A 104 3.80 14.83 -7.43
C PRO A 104 3.02 15.47 -6.27
N ASP A 105 1.98 16.26 -6.49
CA ASP A 105 1.21 16.87 -5.40
C ASP A 105 0.25 15.90 -4.68
N MET A 106 -0.11 14.77 -5.30
CA MET A 106 -1.09 13.83 -4.75
C MET A 106 -0.50 12.42 -4.63
N PHE A 107 -0.21 12.00 -3.40
CA PHE A 107 0.34 10.68 -3.10
C PHE A 107 -0.77 9.70 -2.71
N VAL A 108 -0.75 8.49 -3.27
CA VAL A 108 -1.73 7.42 -2.99
C VAL A 108 -0.98 6.14 -2.64
N ALA A 109 -1.30 5.50 -1.52
CA ALA A 109 -0.64 4.27 -1.10
C ALA A 109 -1.49 3.41 -0.16
N VAL A 110 -1.25 2.10 -0.15
CA VAL A 110 -1.93 1.17 0.77
C VAL A 110 -1.41 1.42 2.18
N ALA A 111 -2.25 1.82 3.12
CA ALA A 111 -1.86 2.29 4.46
C ALA A 111 -1.49 1.15 5.43
N LEU A 112 -0.67 0.20 5.00
CA LEU A 112 -0.26 -0.98 5.76
C LEU A 112 1.26 -1.07 5.81
N CYS A 113 1.81 -1.06 7.01
CA CYS A 113 3.23 -1.28 7.24
C CYS A 113 3.64 -2.66 6.70
N THR A 114 4.71 -2.70 5.90
CA THR A 114 5.18 -3.96 5.30
C THR A 114 5.90 -4.89 6.28
N HIS A 115 5.99 -4.53 7.57
CA HIS A 115 6.49 -5.42 8.61
C HIS A 115 5.41 -6.44 9.00
N MET A 116 4.32 -5.97 9.63
CA MET A 116 3.21 -6.80 10.12
C MET A 116 1.87 -6.06 10.00
N GLN A 117 1.67 -5.32 8.91
CA GLN A 117 0.37 -4.78 8.47
C GLN A 117 -0.35 -3.79 9.43
N CYS A 118 0.28 -3.31 10.49
CA CYS A 118 -0.25 -2.17 11.25
C CYS A 118 -0.39 -0.92 10.36
N ILE A 119 -1.33 -0.04 10.68
CA ILE A 119 -1.49 1.25 9.99
C ILE A 119 -0.51 2.26 10.60
N PRO A 120 0.45 2.82 9.83
CA PRO A 120 1.34 3.85 10.35
C PRO A 120 0.63 5.18 10.62
N ASP A 121 1.07 5.88 11.67
CA ASP A 121 0.62 7.24 11.98
C ASP A 121 1.23 8.24 11.00
N TYR A 122 0.43 9.18 10.52
CA TYR A 122 0.95 10.35 9.81
C TYR A 122 1.52 11.37 10.79
N ARG A 123 2.81 11.68 10.65
CA ARG A 123 3.55 12.62 11.49
C ARG A 123 4.29 13.59 10.57
N PRO A 124 3.66 14.70 10.15
CA PRO A 124 4.27 15.63 9.21
C PRO A 124 5.38 16.48 9.84
N ALA A 125 5.36 16.69 11.15
CA ALA A 125 6.39 17.49 11.81
C ALA A 125 7.77 16.81 11.72
N PRO A 126 8.82 17.54 11.31
CA PRO A 126 10.17 17.00 11.27
C PRO A 126 10.74 16.83 12.69
N HIS A 127 11.79 16.03 12.80
CA HIS A 127 12.57 15.83 14.03
C HIS A 127 11.82 15.19 15.21
N THR A 128 10.62 14.63 15.01
CA THR A 128 9.80 14.08 16.10
C THR A 128 10.15 12.65 16.50
N VAL A 129 10.86 11.90 15.65
CA VAL A 129 11.25 10.50 15.91
C VAL A 129 12.75 10.37 16.04
N THR A 130 13.49 10.98 15.11
CA THR A 130 14.95 11.14 15.20
C THR A 130 15.33 12.56 14.80
N PRO A 131 16.50 13.09 15.22
CA PRO A 131 16.92 14.45 14.91
C PRO A 131 17.08 14.75 13.42
N TRP A 132 17.05 13.76 12.53
CA TRP A 132 17.19 13.95 11.09
C TRP A 132 15.95 13.54 10.30
N TRP A 133 14.96 12.89 10.93
CA TRP A 133 13.80 12.40 10.22
C TRP A 133 12.91 13.57 9.76
N PRO A 134 12.56 13.66 8.47
CA PRO A 134 11.85 14.82 7.94
C PRO A 134 10.36 14.88 8.28
N GLY A 135 9.83 13.86 8.94
CA GLY A 135 8.39 13.58 8.98
C GLY A 135 7.99 12.58 7.89
N GLY A 136 6.74 12.14 7.94
CA GLY A 136 6.20 11.11 7.06
C GLY A 136 5.26 10.19 7.82
N PHE A 137 5.55 8.89 7.80
CA PHE A 137 4.71 7.89 8.46
C PHE A 137 5.52 7.06 9.47
N LEU A 138 5.00 6.92 10.69
CA LEU A 138 5.61 6.15 11.77
C LEU A 138 4.70 4.98 12.15
N CYS A 139 5.18 3.74 12.02
CA CYS A 139 4.44 2.57 12.47
C CYS A 139 4.56 2.41 13.99
N PRO A 140 3.46 2.53 14.77
CA PRO A 140 3.53 2.50 16.23
C PRO A 140 3.84 1.11 16.79
N CYS A 141 3.62 0.05 16.01
CA CYS A 141 3.78 -1.33 16.49
C CYS A 141 5.25 -1.70 16.76
N HIS A 142 6.16 -1.34 15.84
CA HIS A 142 7.57 -1.74 15.91
C HIS A 142 8.54 -0.63 15.48
N GLY A 143 8.06 0.61 15.30
CA GLY A 143 8.91 1.77 15.04
C GLY A 143 9.43 1.91 13.60
N SER A 144 8.85 1.21 12.62
CA SER A 144 9.21 1.42 11.22
C SER A 144 8.89 2.84 10.78
N MET A 145 9.89 3.55 10.26
CA MET A 145 9.75 4.91 9.75
C MET A 145 9.65 4.90 8.23
N TYR A 146 8.83 5.77 7.68
CA TYR A 146 8.70 6.04 6.26
C TYR A 146 8.71 7.54 5.96
N ASP A 147 9.17 7.93 4.77
CA ASP A 147 9.08 9.31 4.28
C ASP A 147 7.69 9.65 3.70
N PHE A 148 7.51 10.88 3.18
CA PHE A 148 6.25 11.34 2.57
C PHE A 148 5.85 10.63 1.26
N SER A 149 6.72 9.78 0.72
CA SER A 149 6.43 8.86 -0.39
C SER A 149 6.31 7.42 0.08
N ALA A 150 6.13 7.21 1.38
CA ALA A 150 6.04 5.94 2.06
C ALA A 150 7.20 4.98 1.73
N ARG A 151 8.39 5.55 1.49
CA ARG A 151 9.63 4.80 1.34
C ARG A 151 10.23 4.53 2.70
N VAL A 152 10.62 3.29 2.96
CA VAL A 152 11.08 2.84 4.27
C VAL A 152 12.50 3.35 4.54
N LEU A 153 12.70 3.88 5.73
CA LEU A 153 14.01 4.35 6.19
C LEU A 153 14.88 3.17 6.62
N GLU A 154 16.18 3.25 6.31
CA GLU A 154 17.21 2.32 6.75
C GLU A 154 17.17 2.14 8.28
N GLY A 155 17.39 0.91 8.76
CA GLY A 155 17.26 0.56 10.18
C GLY A 155 15.84 0.28 10.68
N SER A 156 14.80 0.59 9.89
CA SER A 156 13.42 0.17 10.23
C SER A 156 13.24 -1.35 10.11
N PRO A 157 12.41 -2.00 10.95
CA PRO A 157 12.11 -3.43 10.82
C PRO A 157 11.37 -3.79 9.52
N ALA A 158 10.57 -2.86 8.99
CA ALA A 158 9.88 -3.08 7.72
C ALA A 158 10.87 -3.36 6.58
N PRO A 159 10.69 -4.44 5.81
CA PRO A 159 11.61 -4.83 4.76
C PRO A 159 11.46 -3.98 3.48
N LEU A 160 10.28 -3.42 3.23
CA LEU A 160 9.93 -2.83 1.93
C LEU A 160 9.25 -1.47 2.08
N ASN A 161 9.24 -0.72 0.98
CA ASN A 161 8.39 0.46 0.84
C ASN A 161 6.91 0.04 0.85
N ILE A 162 6.05 0.93 1.35
CA ILE A 162 4.60 0.70 1.29
C ILE A 162 4.14 0.74 -0.18
N PRO A 163 3.33 -0.24 -0.64
CA PRO A 163 2.96 -0.36 -2.04
C PRO A 163 1.91 0.67 -2.45
N ILE A 164 1.96 1.04 -3.73
CA ILE A 164 0.99 1.93 -4.36
C ILE A 164 -0.07 1.08 -5.04
N PRO A 165 -1.38 1.31 -4.80
CA PRO A 165 -2.40 0.58 -5.55
C PRO A 165 -2.45 1.07 -7.00
N PRO A 166 -3.01 0.30 -7.94
CA PRO A 166 -3.38 0.83 -9.25
C PRO A 166 -4.42 1.93 -9.08
N TYR A 167 -4.22 3.08 -9.71
CA TYR A 167 -5.20 4.16 -9.70
C TYR A 167 -5.02 5.06 -10.92
N TYR A 168 -6.04 5.84 -11.27
CA TYR A 168 -5.89 6.89 -12.26
C TYR A 168 -6.74 8.11 -11.90
N TRP A 169 -6.45 9.24 -12.52
CA TRP A 169 -7.22 10.46 -12.38
C TRP A 169 -8.36 10.48 -13.40
N LYS A 170 -9.59 10.31 -12.94
CA LYS A 170 -10.80 10.38 -13.78
C LYS A 170 -11.11 11.83 -14.17
N THR A 171 -10.81 12.76 -13.27
CA THR A 171 -10.81 14.22 -13.48
C THR A 171 -9.61 14.84 -12.74
N ALA A 172 -9.49 16.16 -12.72
CA ALA A 172 -8.47 16.86 -11.93
C ALA A 172 -8.61 16.65 -10.41
N THR A 173 -9.81 16.29 -9.93
CA THR A 173 -10.12 16.15 -8.49
C THR A 173 -10.71 14.79 -8.11
N VAL A 174 -10.98 13.90 -9.08
CA VAL A 174 -11.50 12.56 -8.79
C VAL A 174 -10.46 11.53 -9.14
N VAL A 175 -10.00 10.78 -8.14
CA VAL A 175 -9.10 9.65 -8.28
C VAL A 175 -9.90 8.35 -8.20
N THR A 176 -9.69 7.46 -9.17
CA THR A 176 -10.25 6.11 -9.16
C THR A 176 -9.16 5.15 -8.69
N ILE A 177 -9.39 4.46 -7.57
CA ILE A 177 -8.46 3.48 -6.98
C ILE A 177 -8.95 2.07 -7.28
N GLY A 178 -8.04 1.19 -7.68
CA GLY A 178 -8.28 -0.24 -7.93
C GLY A 178 -8.20 -0.66 -9.39
N GLU A 179 -7.89 0.26 -10.30
CA GLU A 179 -7.56 -0.03 -11.70
C GLU A 179 -6.61 1.03 -12.23
N ALA A 180 -5.75 0.67 -13.18
CA ALA A 180 -4.75 1.59 -13.73
C ALA A 180 -5.32 2.55 -14.80
N ASN A 181 -6.50 2.26 -15.35
CA ASN A 181 -7.23 3.11 -16.29
C ASN A 181 -8.69 2.64 -16.44
N LYS A 182 -9.48 3.39 -17.22
CA LYS A 182 -10.90 3.09 -17.53
C LYS A 182 -11.13 1.74 -18.22
N SER A 183 -10.11 1.17 -18.87
CA SER A 183 -10.20 -0.15 -19.50
C SER A 183 -10.10 -1.27 -18.48
N GLY A 184 -9.75 -0.95 -17.23
CA GLY A 184 -9.78 -1.92 -16.16
C GLY A 184 -8.52 -2.76 -15.99
N ILE A 185 -7.38 -2.21 -16.38
CA ILE A 185 -6.08 -2.85 -16.16
C ILE A 185 -5.81 -2.95 -14.65
N ASP A 186 -5.21 -4.05 -14.20
CA ASP A 186 -4.82 -4.30 -12.80
C ASP A 186 -5.96 -4.41 -11.76
N LYS A 187 -7.21 -4.68 -12.16
CA LYS A 187 -8.34 -4.87 -11.21
C LYS A 187 -8.10 -5.93 -10.13
N ASN A 188 -7.40 -6.99 -10.51
CA ASN A 188 -7.07 -8.09 -9.61
C ASN A 188 -5.73 -7.92 -8.92
N TRP A 189 -5.11 -6.74 -9.02
CA TRP A 189 -3.82 -6.49 -8.37
C TRP A 189 -3.93 -6.64 -6.85
N THR A 190 -2.89 -7.28 -6.32
CA THR A 190 -2.62 -7.50 -4.91
C THR A 190 -1.11 -7.33 -4.72
N PRO A 191 -0.63 -6.46 -3.82
CA PRO A 191 0.78 -6.42 -3.46
C PRO A 191 1.14 -7.68 -2.66
N GLU A 192 2.42 -8.02 -2.62
CA GLU A 192 2.94 -9.22 -1.93
C GLU A 192 2.69 -9.21 -0.40
N ILE A 193 2.38 -8.05 0.16
CA ILE A 193 2.14 -7.87 1.59
C ILE A 193 0.70 -8.17 2.02
N TRP A 194 -0.17 -8.67 1.14
CA TRP A 194 -1.56 -9.01 1.47
C TRP A 194 -1.72 -10.45 1.95
#